data_AF-A0A7G2RQQ8-F1
#
_entry.id   AF-A0A7G2RQQ8-F1
#
_cell.length_a   1.000
_cell.length_b   1.000
_cell.length_c   1.000
_cell.angle_alpha   90.00
_cell.angle_beta   90.00
_cell.angle_gamma   90.00
#
_symmetry.space_group_name_H-M   'P 1'
#
loop_
_entity.id
_entity.type
_entity.pdbx_description
1 polymer ?
#
loop_
_entity_poly.entity_id
_entity_poly.type
_entity_poly.pdbx_seq_one_letter_code
_entity_poly.pdbx_strand_id
1 'polypeptide(L)' 'MAAKRKPKAGLGKWFGEKWVDVKTGKPCGRKAGEKRGYPACRPKKVAGRVTKKEAQKKTGPKRVSWSVTASGKKRKKA' A
#
# COMPACT_ATOMS: atom_id res chain seq x y z
N MET A 1 3.93 -0.80 -34.42
CA MET A 1 3.42 -0.28 -33.14
C MET A 1 4.42 -0.60 -32.03
N ALA A 2 5.21 0.38 -31.56
CA ALA A 2 6.15 0.16 -30.47
C ALA A 2 5.36 -0.14 -29.18
N ALA A 3 5.36 -1.39 -28.74
CA ALA A 3 4.81 -1.77 -27.45
C ALA A 3 5.55 -0.95 -26.37
N LYS A 4 4.86 0.05 -25.78
CA LYS A 4 5.33 0.80 -24.61
C LYS A 4 5.61 -0.21 -23.51
N ARG A 5 6.86 -0.70 -23.46
CA ARG A 5 7.36 -1.57 -22.40
C ARG A 5 7.12 -0.81 -21.11
N LYS A 6 6.16 -1.28 -20.30
CA LYS A 6 5.90 -0.70 -18.96
C LYS A 6 7.26 -0.62 -18.26
N PRO A 7 7.74 0.57 -17.88
CA PRO A 7 9.08 0.70 -17.32
C PRO A 7 9.14 -0.21 -16.08
N LYS A 8 10.02 -1.21 -16.09
CA LYS A 8 10.27 -2.08 -14.92
C LYS A 8 10.94 -1.32 -13.76
N ALA A 9 11.23 -0.03 -13.96
CA ALA A 9 11.82 0.90 -12.99
C ALA A 9 10.88 2.08 -12.68
N GLY A 10 11.07 2.72 -11.53
CA GLY A 10 10.25 3.87 -11.09
C GLY A 10 8.82 3.49 -10.68
N LEU A 11 7.83 4.32 -11.06
CA LEU A 11 6.40 4.12 -10.78
C LEU A 11 5.86 2.78 -11.33
N GLY A 12 6.43 2.26 -12.41
CA GLY A 12 6.03 0.96 -12.97
C GLY A 12 6.30 -0.22 -12.02
N LYS A 13 7.32 -0.10 -11.15
CA LYS A 13 7.58 -1.08 -10.08
C LYS A 13 6.46 -1.07 -9.03
N TRP A 14 5.97 0.12 -8.67
CA TRP A 14 4.85 0.27 -7.74
C TRP A 14 3.55 -0.31 -8.30
N PHE A 15 3.25 -0.08 -9.58
CA PHE A 15 2.11 -0.71 -10.24
C PHE A 15 2.27 -2.24 -10.37
N GLY A 16 3.49 -2.72 -10.62
CA GLY A 16 3.81 -4.15 -10.65
C GLY A 16 3.68 -4.85 -9.30
N GLU A 17 3.98 -4.15 -8.20
CA GLU A 17 3.84 -4.65 -6.82
C GLU A 17 2.38 -4.77 -6.35
N LYS A 18 1.40 -4.36 -7.18
CA LYS A 18 -0.05 -4.42 -6.89
C LYS A 18 -0.37 -3.91 -5.49
N TRP A 19 -0.21 -2.61 -5.29
CA TRP A 19 -0.52 -2.00 -4.01
C TRP A 19 -2.03 -2.08 -3.72
N VAL A 20 -2.38 -2.54 -2.53
CA VAL A 20 -3.75 -2.73 -2.04
C VAL A 20 -3.93 -2.03 -0.71
N ASP A 21 -5.16 -1.63 -0.42
CA ASP A 21 -5.56 -1.15 0.89
C ASP A 21 -5.76 -2.34 1.84
N VAL A 22 -5.03 -2.36 2.96
CA VAL A 22 -5.12 -3.46 3.94
C VAL A 22 -6.47 -3.47 4.67
N LYS A 23 -7.16 -2.32 4.77
CA LYS A 23 -8.48 -2.26 5.42
C LYS A 23 -9.57 -2.95 4.60
N THR A 24 -9.66 -2.57 3.33
CA THR A 24 -10.78 -2.95 2.44
C THR A 24 -10.41 -4.01 1.41
N GLY A 25 -9.12 -4.31 1.21
CA GLY A 25 -8.62 -5.23 0.18
C GLY A 25 -8.72 -4.67 -1.25
N LYS A 26 -9.22 -3.44 -1.42
CA LYS A 26 -9.34 -2.76 -2.71
C LYS A 26 -7.96 -2.29 -3.22
N PRO A 27 -7.80 -2.01 -4.52
CA PRO A 27 -6.58 -1.38 -5.02
C PRO A 27 -6.27 -0.09 -4.26
N CYS A 28 -5.01 0.12 -3.93
CA CYS A 28 -4.55 1.31 -3.24
C CYS A 28 -4.74 2.54 -4.13
N GLY A 29 -5.32 3.59 -3.54
CA GLY A 29 -5.52 4.88 -4.19
C GLY A 29 -6.85 5.49 -3.74
N ARG A 30 -6.93 6.82 -3.78
CA ARG A 30 -8.18 7.54 -3.61
C ARG A 30 -8.43 8.33 -4.89
N LYS A 31 -9.65 8.28 -5.43
CA LYS A 31 -10.08 9.14 -6.54
C LYS A 31 -10.81 10.36 -5.98
N ALA A 32 -10.74 11.49 -6.68
CA ALA A 32 -11.52 12.67 -6.33
C ALA A 32 -13.01 12.31 -6.33
N GLY A 33 -13.75 12.78 -5.31
CA GLY A 33 -15.16 12.41 -5.08
C GLY A 33 -15.39 11.07 -4.37
N GLU A 34 -14.34 10.27 -4.11
CA GLU A 34 -14.50 9.02 -3.37
C GLU A 34 -14.65 9.28 -1.86
N LYS A 35 -15.81 8.98 -1.28
CA LYS A 35 -16.12 9.09 0.17
C LYS A 35 -15.39 8.07 1.05
N ARG A 36 -14.29 7.48 0.58
CA ARG A 36 -13.50 6.53 1.37
C ARG A 36 -12.54 7.28 2.30
N GLY A 37 -12.41 6.78 3.53
CA GLY A 37 -11.42 7.26 4.49
C GLY A 37 -9.97 7.05 3.98
N TYR A 38 -8.98 7.42 4.79
CA TYR A 38 -7.59 7.29 4.37
C TYR A 38 -7.18 5.82 4.19
N PRO A 39 -6.81 5.38 2.97
CA PRO A 39 -6.44 4.00 2.73
C PRO A 39 -5.08 3.66 3.34
N ALA A 40 -4.99 2.46 3.89
CA ALA A 40 -3.78 1.79 4.37
C ALA A 40 -3.07 1.08 3.21
N CYS A 41 -2.51 1.87 2.29
CA CYS A 41 -1.82 1.38 1.11
C CYS A 41 -0.54 0.58 1.40
N ARG A 42 -0.48 -0.67 0.93
CA ARG A 42 0.70 -1.55 0.99
C ARG A 42 0.82 -2.46 -0.24
N PRO A 43 2.03 -2.95 -0.59
CA PRO A 43 2.18 -4.00 -1.61
C PRO A 43 1.39 -5.24 -1.24
N LYS A 44 0.73 -5.89 -2.21
CA LYS A 44 -0.07 -7.12 -1.96
C LYS A 44 0.72 -8.20 -1.23
N LYS A 45 2.02 -8.33 -1.54
CA LYS A 45 2.94 -9.29 -0.93
C LYS A 45 3.07 -9.12 0.59
N VAL A 46 2.92 -7.90 1.10
CA VAL A 46 2.98 -7.58 2.54
C VAL A 46 1.62 -7.30 3.15
N ALA A 47 0.62 -6.96 2.36
CA ALA A 47 -0.71 -6.66 2.85
C ALA A 47 -1.30 -7.81 3.69
N GLY A 48 -1.03 -9.06 3.32
CA GLY A 48 -1.43 -10.24 4.12
C GLY A 48 -0.70 -10.40 5.45
N ARG A 49 0.47 -9.77 5.63
CA ARG A 49 1.25 -9.78 6.88
C ARG A 49 0.87 -8.64 7.83
N VAL A 50 0.13 -7.65 7.34
CA VAL A 50 -0.34 -6.51 8.13
C VAL A 50 -1.76 -6.82 8.61
N THR A 51 -2.00 -6.66 9.92
CA THR A 51 -3.33 -6.92 10.47
C THR A 51 -4.28 -5.75 10.20
N LYS A 52 -5.59 -6.04 10.08
CA LYS A 52 -6.63 -5.00 9.95
C LYS A 52 -6.61 -4.00 11.12
N LYS A 53 -6.22 -4.43 12.33
CA LYS A 53 -6.06 -3.55 13.50
C LYS A 53 -4.96 -2.52 13.28
N GLU A 54 -3.83 -2.90 12.68
CA GLU A 54 -2.78 -1.94 12.34
C GLU A 54 -3.20 -1.03 11.18
N ALA A 55 -3.96 -1.57 10.23
CA ALA A 55 -4.53 -0.79 9.14
C ALA A 55 -5.45 0.33 9.64
N GLN A 56 -6.25 0.07 10.68
CA GLN A 56 -7.15 1.05 11.30
C GLN A 56 -6.43 2.25 11.92
N LYS A 57 -5.16 2.09 12.36
CA LYS A 57 -4.36 3.21 12.89
C LYS A 57 -4.09 4.29 11.84
N LYS A 58 -4.15 3.96 10.56
CA LYS A 58 -4.04 4.91 9.44
C LYS A 58 -5.38 5.65 9.27
N THR A 59 -5.65 6.66 10.08
CA THR A 59 -6.88 7.48 9.98
C THR A 59 -6.69 8.74 9.14
N GLY A 60 -5.46 9.23 9.00
CA GLY A 60 -5.16 10.48 8.31
C GLY A 60 -3.90 10.45 7.43
N PRO A 61 -3.50 11.62 6.88
CA PRO A 61 -2.34 11.75 6.01
C PRO A 61 -1.01 11.49 6.72
N LYS A 62 -0.98 11.63 8.06
CA LYS A 62 0.20 11.37 8.87
C LYS A 62 0.76 9.96 8.63
N ARG A 63 2.09 9.86 8.63
CA ARG A 63 2.78 8.59 8.54
C ARG A 63 2.53 7.80 9.82
N VAL A 64 2.18 6.52 9.66
CA VAL A 64 2.02 5.58 10.78
C VAL A 64 3.20 4.62 10.77
N SER A 65 3.72 4.31 11.94
CA SER A 65 4.75 3.31 12.14
C SER A 65 4.13 1.91 12.10
N TRP A 66 4.11 1.33 10.90
CA TRP A 66 3.74 -0.07 10.71
C TRP A 66 4.76 -1.02 11.35
N SER A 67 4.26 -2.14 11.87
CA SER A 67 5.06 -3.28 12.34
C SER A 67 5.81 -3.96 11.20
N VAL A 68 5.26 -3.94 9.98
CA VAL A 68 5.91 -4.49 8.78
C VAL A 68 6.19 -3.38 7.77
N THR A 69 7.43 -3.32 7.28
CA THR A 69 7.88 -2.37 6.26
C THR A 69 7.33 -2.70 4.87
N ALA A 70 7.46 -1.77 3.91
CA ALA A 70 7.01 -2.01 2.52
C ALA A 70 7.74 -3.22 1.90
N SER A 71 9.00 -3.38 2.29
CA SER A 71 9.87 -4.46 1.81
C SER A 71 9.61 -5.80 2.52
N GLY A 72 8.66 -5.89 3.46
CA GLY A 72 8.33 -7.14 4.16
C GLY A 72 9.17 -7.47 5.37
N LYS A 73 10.13 -6.62 5.74
CA LYS A 73 10.87 -6.75 7.00
C LYS A 73 10.00 -6.28 8.16
N LYS A 74 9.90 -7.06 9.23
CA LYS A 74 9.29 -6.64 10.50
C LYS A 74 10.20 -5.59 11.13
N ARG A 75 9.66 -4.43 11.53
CA ARG A 75 10.42 -3.46 12.32
C ARG A 75 10.74 -4.12 13.66
N LYS A 76 12.02 -4.20 14.01
CA LYS A 76 12.39 -4.36 15.42
C LYS A 76 11.94 -3.09 16.14
N LYS A 77 11.19 -3.25 17.23
CA LYS A 77 11.07 -2.20 18.23
C LYS A 77 12.50 -2.00 18.76
N ALA A 78 13.02 -0.79 18.63
CA ALA A 78 14.12 -0.35 19.47
C ALA A 78 13.57 -0.16 20.89
#